data_AF-A0A952VCH4-F1
#
_entry.id   AF-A0A952VCH4-F1
#
_cell.length_a   1.000
_cell.length_b   1.000
_cell.length_c   1.000
_cell.angle_alpha   90.00
_cell.angle_beta   90.00
_cell.angle_gamma   90.00
#
_symmetry.space_group_name_H-M   'P 1'
#
loop_
_entity.id
_entity.type
_entity.pdbx_description
1 polymer ?
#
loop_
_entity_poly.entity_id
_entity_poly.type
_entity_poly.pdbx_seq_one_letter_code
_entity_poly.pdbx_strand_id
1 'polypeptide(L)'
;MAEKPTVTDIFREALEMRAANPGGSFDDVKQKLIAKYSSGSFPDTAYLTIPEYDNVAPEEDWTAGLPVTLRGIQNEDWNDVIHGVIISLEQVENYPKESGREDDPAKEWRNRNKGISGAEEKVLEKWMPEDLMAIAQRNSRS
;
A
#
# COMPACT_ATOMS: atom_id res chain seq x y z
N MET A 1 -2.57 8.67 27.51
CA MET A 1 -1.23 8.27 27.02
C MET A 1 -1.19 8.69 25.56
N ALA A 2 -0.22 9.51 25.15
CA ALA A 2 -0.08 9.82 23.73
C ALA A 2 0.34 8.53 23.01
N GLU A 3 -0.49 8.04 22.10
CA GLU A 3 -0.16 6.88 21.30
C GLU A 3 1.08 7.19 20.47
N LYS A 4 2.10 6.34 20.56
CA LYS A 4 3.31 6.49 19.74
C LYS A 4 2.92 6.25 18.28
N PRO A 5 3.24 7.14 17.35
CA PRO A 5 2.94 6.92 15.94
C PRO A 5 3.72 5.71 15.43
N THR A 6 3.09 4.86 14.62
CA THR A 6 3.79 3.77 13.95
C THR A 6 4.36 4.25 12.62
N VAL A 7 5.40 3.57 12.11
CA VAL A 7 5.96 3.86 10.78
C VAL A 7 4.91 3.68 9.68
N THR A 8 4.01 2.70 9.85
CA THR A 8 2.87 2.48 8.97
C THR A 8 1.91 3.66 8.93
N ASP A 9 1.60 4.28 10.07
CA ASP A 9 0.69 5.44 10.11
C ASP A 9 1.29 6.64 9.39
N ILE A 10 2.59 6.89 9.61
CA ILE A 10 3.32 7.96 8.95
C ILE A 10 3.35 7.73 7.43
N PHE A 11 3.58 6.50 6.99
CA PHE A 11 3.56 6.13 5.58
C PHE A 11 2.19 6.32 4.93
N ARG A 12 1.11 5.88 5.60
CA ARG A 12 -0.28 6.09 5.12
C ARG A 12 -0.62 7.56 4.99
N GLU A 13 -0.22 8.38 5.96
CA GLU A 13 -0.45 9.81 5.88
C GLU A 13 0.35 10.46 4.74
N ALA A 14 1.59 10.02 4.52
CA ALA A 14 2.39 10.49 3.40
C ALA A 14 1.70 10.19 2.04
N LEU A 15 1.13 8.98 1.90
CA LEU A 15 0.31 8.61 0.74
C LEU A 15 -0.93 9.49 0.58
N GLU A 16 -1.66 9.77 1.66
CA GLU A 16 -2.84 10.64 1.61
C GLU A 16 -2.48 12.06 1.18
N MET A 17 -1.37 12.60 1.68
CA MET A 17 -0.86 13.92 1.28
C MET A 17 -0.52 13.96 -0.22
N ARG A 18 0.06 12.87 -0.75
CA ARG A 18 0.36 12.72 -2.18
C ARG A 18 -0.90 12.53 -3.01
N ALA A 19 -1.86 11.74 -2.57
CA ALA A 19 -3.13 11.55 -3.26
C ALA A 19 -3.93 12.88 -3.35
N ALA A 20 -3.87 13.72 -2.31
CA ALA A 20 -4.50 15.03 -2.30
C ALA A 20 -3.79 16.05 -3.21
N ASN A 21 -2.47 15.90 -3.42
CA ASN A 21 -1.70 16.75 -4.33
C ASN A 21 -0.64 15.95 -5.12
N PRO A 22 -1.04 15.24 -6.20
CA PRO A 22 -0.14 14.33 -6.93
C PRO A 22 1.04 15.03 -7.62
N GLY A 23 0.90 16.33 -7.91
CA GLY A 23 1.95 17.16 -8.50
C GLY A 23 2.84 17.88 -7.48
N GLY A 24 2.62 17.70 -6.17
CA GLY A 24 3.44 18.31 -5.13
C GLY A 24 4.87 17.74 -5.09
N SER A 25 5.79 18.44 -4.44
CA SER A 25 7.14 17.90 -4.19
C SER A 25 7.12 16.91 -3.02
N PHE A 26 7.94 15.85 -3.09
CA PHE A 26 8.19 14.98 -1.93
C PHE A 26 8.82 15.74 -0.77
N ASP A 27 9.57 16.80 -1.04
CA ASP A 27 10.14 17.66 -0.01
C ASP A 27 9.06 18.41 0.77
N ASP A 28 7.98 18.86 0.10
CA ASP A 28 6.85 19.51 0.78
C ASP A 28 6.14 18.55 1.74
N VAL A 29 5.97 17.29 1.32
CA VAL A 29 5.38 16.23 2.16
C VAL A 29 6.29 15.95 3.35
N LYS A 30 7.61 15.84 3.12
CA LYS A 30 8.61 15.67 4.17
C LYS A 30 8.52 16.78 5.22
N GLN A 31 8.50 18.05 4.80
CA GLN A 31 8.42 19.19 5.73
C GLN A 31 7.13 19.17 6.56
N LYS A 32 5.98 18.83 5.94
CA LYS A 32 4.70 18.71 6.66
C LYS A 32 4.71 17.60 7.70
N LEU A 33 5.27 16.44 7.36
CA LEU A 33 5.38 15.32 8.29
C LEU A 33 6.34 15.63 9.45
N ILE A 34 7.49 16.25 9.17
CA ILE A 34 8.42 16.70 10.23
C ILE A 34 7.71 17.69 11.15
N ALA A 35 7.01 18.69 10.62
CA ALA A 35 6.29 19.67 11.43
C ALA A 35 5.22 19.02 12.32
N LYS A 36 4.57 17.96 11.84
CA LYS A 36 3.53 17.24 12.58
C LYS A 36 4.10 16.32 13.67
N TYR A 37 5.15 15.57 13.37
CA TYR A 37 5.64 14.51 14.24
C TYR A 37 6.83 14.91 15.12
N SER A 38 7.54 16.00 14.81
CA SER A 38 8.75 16.43 15.54
C SER A 38 8.55 16.70 17.03
N SER A 39 7.33 17.07 17.45
CA SER A 39 6.98 17.25 18.86
C SER A 39 6.54 15.98 19.59
N GLY A 40 6.43 14.85 18.87
CA GLY A 40 5.97 13.57 19.40
C GLY A 40 7.10 12.62 19.79
N SER A 41 6.74 11.51 20.42
CA SER A 41 7.67 10.41 20.70
C SER A 41 7.97 9.61 19.44
N PHE A 42 9.20 9.12 19.31
CA PHE A 42 9.62 8.26 18.20
C PHE A 42 8.81 6.95 18.13
N PRO A 43 8.63 6.41 16.91
CA PRO A 43 8.04 5.08 16.71
C PRO A 43 8.85 3.99 17.41
N ASP A 44 8.18 2.90 17.78
CA ASP A 44 8.86 1.72 18.31
C ASP A 44 9.44 0.88 17.16
N THR A 45 10.67 0.39 17.32
CA THR A 45 11.32 -0.47 16.34
C THR A 45 10.64 -1.83 16.21
N ALA A 46 9.87 -2.26 17.23
CA ALA A 46 9.05 -3.47 17.17
C ALA A 46 7.98 -3.43 16.06
N TYR A 47 7.61 -2.23 15.58
CA TYR A 47 6.62 -2.02 14.53
C TYR A 47 7.21 -1.28 13.31
N LEU A 48 8.51 -1.49 13.04
CA LEU A 48 9.17 -0.98 11.83
C LEU A 48 8.71 -1.77 10.60
N THR A 49 7.54 -1.41 10.09
CA THR A 49 6.94 -2.05 8.91
C THR A 49 6.17 -1.03 8.08
N ILE A 50 6.16 -1.27 6.78
CA ILE A 50 5.30 -0.59 5.80
C ILE A 50 4.27 -1.64 5.34
N PRO A 51 3.00 -1.26 5.11
CA PRO A 51 2.02 -2.19 4.56
C PRO A 51 2.53 -2.83 3.26
N GLU A 52 2.14 -4.07 2.98
CA GLU A 52 2.58 -4.74 1.76
C GLU A 52 2.07 -4.02 0.50
N TYR A 53 2.99 -3.73 -0.43
CA TYR A 53 2.70 -3.12 -1.73
C TYR A 53 3.17 -3.99 -2.91
N ASP A 54 3.27 -5.31 -2.72
CA ASP A 54 3.71 -6.30 -3.74
C ASP A 54 2.88 -6.28 -5.04
N ASN A 55 1.68 -5.72 -4.99
CA ASN A 55 0.84 -5.51 -6.16
C ASN A 55 1.32 -4.32 -7.02
N VAL A 56 2.05 -3.36 -6.45
CA VAL A 56 2.53 -2.13 -7.09
C VAL A 56 4.03 -2.21 -7.37
N ALA A 57 4.83 -2.45 -6.33
CA ALA A 57 6.29 -2.51 -6.39
C ALA A 57 6.79 -3.80 -5.71
N PRO A 58 7.96 -4.35 -6.10
CA PRO A 58 8.54 -5.48 -5.38
C PRO A 58 8.93 -5.08 -3.95
N GLU A 59 9.06 -6.07 -3.07
CA GLU A 59 9.43 -5.89 -1.66
C GLU A 59 10.66 -5.03 -1.45
N GLU A 60 11.69 -5.21 -2.28
CA GLU A 60 12.93 -4.43 -2.23
C GLU A 60 12.70 -2.92 -2.36
N ASP A 61 11.70 -2.51 -3.15
CA ASP A 61 11.43 -1.10 -3.45
C ASP A 61 10.55 -0.47 -2.37
N TRP A 62 9.47 -1.14 -1.94
CA TRP A 62 8.60 -0.56 -0.92
C TRP A 62 9.18 -0.64 0.50
N THR A 63 10.17 -1.50 0.74
CA THR A 63 10.93 -1.55 2.00
C THR A 63 12.24 -0.75 1.98
N ALA A 64 12.63 -0.17 0.83
CA ALA A 64 13.92 0.49 0.64
C ALA A 64 14.25 1.57 1.70
N GLY A 65 13.23 2.24 2.21
CA GLY A 65 13.34 3.28 3.23
C GLY A 65 13.52 2.80 4.67
N LEU A 66 13.17 1.54 4.99
CA LEU A 66 13.15 1.02 6.36
C LEU A 66 14.51 1.09 7.07
N PRO A 67 15.66 0.81 6.43
CA PRO A 67 16.97 0.96 7.08
C PRO A 67 17.27 2.41 7.49
N VAL A 68 16.85 3.39 6.68
CA VAL A 68 17.01 4.82 6.98
C VAL A 68 16.08 5.21 8.13
N THR A 69 14.83 4.73 8.11
CA THR A 69 13.89 4.95 9.20
C THR A 69 14.39 4.35 10.52
N LEU A 70 14.94 3.13 10.50
CA LEU A 70 15.55 2.49 11.67
C LEU A 70 16.68 3.35 12.25
N ARG A 71 17.58 3.83 11.39
CA ARG A 71 18.68 4.72 11.80
C ARG A 71 18.14 5.99 12.46
N GLY A 72 17.10 6.60 11.89
CA GLY A 72 16.45 7.78 12.46
C GLY A 72 15.84 7.52 13.83
N ILE A 73 15.19 6.36 14.02
CA ILE A 73 14.65 5.97 15.34
C ILE A 73 15.78 5.78 16.36
N GLN A 74 16.87 5.11 15.97
CA GLN A 74 18.01 4.84 16.85
C GLN A 74 18.77 6.11 17.25
N ASN A 75 18.82 7.10 16.35
CA ASN A 75 19.50 8.38 16.58
C ASN A 75 18.57 9.48 17.10
N GLU A 76 17.28 9.17 17.33
CA GLU A 76 16.26 10.14 17.72
C GLU A 76 16.21 11.36 16.78
N ASP A 77 16.28 11.11 15.47
CA ASP A 77 16.19 12.14 14.42
C ASP A 77 14.97 11.92 13.52
N TRP A 78 13.99 12.80 13.67
CA TRP A 78 12.77 12.81 12.86
C TRP A 78 13.05 13.08 11.38
N ASN A 79 14.14 13.78 11.03
CA ASN A 79 14.49 14.01 9.63
C ASN A 79 14.80 12.69 8.93
N ASP A 80 15.58 11.83 9.57
CA ASP A 80 15.92 10.51 9.05
C ASP A 80 14.73 9.56 9.05
N VAL A 81 13.91 9.57 10.11
CA VAL A 81 12.67 8.76 10.18
C VAL A 81 11.76 9.06 8.99
N ILE A 82 11.44 10.34 8.79
CA ILE A 82 10.56 10.78 7.72
C ILE A 82 11.25 10.61 6.35
N HIS A 83 12.56 10.84 6.25
CA HIS A 83 13.27 10.65 4.99
C HIS A 83 13.20 9.21 4.50
N GLY A 84 13.36 8.22 5.38
CA GLY A 84 13.18 6.81 5.03
C GLY A 84 11.76 6.52 4.52
N VAL A 85 10.74 7.04 5.20
CA VAL A 85 9.33 6.90 4.76
C VAL A 85 9.13 7.48 3.36
N ILE A 86 9.72 8.65 3.08
CA ILE A 86 9.64 9.29 1.76
C ILE A 86 10.38 8.48 0.68
N ILE A 87 11.51 7.86 1.00
CA ILE A 87 12.23 6.98 0.05
C ILE A 87 11.31 5.83 -0.38
N SER A 88 10.70 5.12 0.58
CA SER A 88 9.77 4.03 0.25
C SER A 88 8.57 4.52 -0.56
N LEU A 89 8.02 5.69 -0.22
CA LEU A 89 6.91 6.30 -0.95
C LEU A 89 7.28 6.65 -2.39
N GLU A 90 8.46 7.24 -2.58
CA GLU A 90 8.98 7.60 -3.90
C GLU A 90 9.18 6.36 -4.76
N GLN A 91 9.74 5.28 -4.21
CA GLN A 91 9.89 4.01 -4.91
C GLN A 91 8.53 3.44 -5.31
N VAL A 92 7.56 3.38 -4.39
CA VAL A 92 6.20 2.89 -4.70
C VAL A 92 5.53 3.72 -5.81
N GLU A 93 5.72 5.04 -5.82
CA GLU A 93 5.10 5.91 -6.83
C GLU A 93 5.82 5.94 -8.18
N ASN A 94 7.14 5.85 -8.18
CA ASN A 94 7.96 5.97 -9.39
C ASN A 94 8.17 4.63 -10.07
N TYR A 95 8.14 3.53 -9.32
CA TYR A 95 8.31 2.19 -9.88
C TYR A 95 7.37 1.88 -11.05
N PRO A 96 6.04 2.16 -10.99
CA PRO A 96 5.16 1.98 -12.15
C PRO A 96 5.54 2.84 -13.36
N LYS A 97 6.03 4.07 -13.12
CA LYS A 97 6.42 5.03 -14.17
C LYS A 97 7.73 4.63 -14.85
N GLU A 98 8.70 4.15 -14.07
CA GLU A 98 10.07 3.88 -14.52
C GLU A 98 10.26 2.46 -15.05
N SER A 99 9.61 1.47 -14.42
CA SER A 99 9.67 0.07 -14.89
C SER A 99 9.01 -0.11 -16.26
N GLY A 100 8.35 0.91 -16.82
CA GLY A 100 7.40 0.75 -17.92
C GLY A 100 6.28 -0.22 -17.54
N ARG A 101 6.07 -0.45 -16.22
CA ARG A 101 5.06 -1.35 -15.67
C ARG A 101 3.74 -0.63 -15.81
N GLU A 102 3.11 -0.90 -16.94
CA GLU A 102 1.67 -0.88 -17.10
C GLU A 102 1.01 -1.70 -15.98
N ASP A 103 0.77 -1.06 -14.83
CA ASP A 103 -0.51 -1.17 -14.14
C ASP A 103 -1.59 -0.47 -14.97
N ASP A 104 -1.60 -0.77 -16.26
CA ASP A 104 -2.70 -0.46 -17.16
C ASP A 104 -3.80 -1.46 -16.81
N PRO A 105 -4.95 -1.01 -16.28
CA PRO A 105 -6.09 -1.89 -16.04
C PRO A 105 -6.59 -2.60 -17.30
N ALA A 106 -6.13 -2.22 -18.51
CA ALA A 106 -6.36 -2.95 -19.75
C ALA A 106 -5.54 -4.24 -19.91
N LYS A 107 -4.43 -4.43 -19.18
CA LYS A 107 -3.59 -5.64 -19.28
C LYS A 107 -4.09 -6.75 -18.37
N GLU A 108 -4.95 -7.58 -18.97
CA GLU A 108 -5.77 -8.61 -18.35
C GLU A 108 -5.04 -9.65 -17.48
N TRP A 109 -3.75 -9.91 -17.72
CA TRP A 109 -3.01 -11.02 -17.12
C TRP A 109 -2.39 -10.73 -15.74
N ARG A 110 -2.39 -9.47 -15.27
CA ARG A 110 -1.88 -9.08 -13.94
C ARG A 110 -2.96 -8.70 -12.92
N ASN A 111 -4.20 -8.51 -13.36
CA ASN A 111 -5.30 -8.15 -12.48
C ASN A 111 -5.74 -9.38 -11.66
N ARG A 112 -5.15 -9.58 -10.47
CA ARG A 112 -5.44 -10.73 -9.59
C ARG A 112 -6.93 -10.84 -9.21
N ASN A 113 -7.67 -9.73 -9.21
CA ASN A 113 -9.12 -9.72 -8.98
C ASN A 113 -9.92 -10.31 -10.17
N LYS A 114 -9.42 -10.24 -11.40
CA LYS A 114 -10.14 -10.79 -12.58
C LYS A 114 -10.07 -12.32 -12.66
N GLY A 115 -9.04 -12.92 -12.05
CA GLY A 115 -8.90 -14.38 -11.95
C GLY A 115 -9.94 -15.03 -11.02
N ILE A 116 -10.51 -14.27 -10.08
CA ILE A 116 -11.50 -14.79 -9.12
C ILE A 116 -12.88 -14.85 -9.76
N SER A 117 -13.32 -13.81 -10.48
CA SER A 117 -14.63 -13.81 -11.14
C SER A 117 -14.76 -14.90 -12.22
N GLY A 118 -13.70 -15.18 -12.99
CA GLY A 118 -13.71 -16.26 -13.99
C GLY A 118 -13.57 -17.68 -13.41
N ALA A 119 -13.01 -17.81 -12.19
CA ALA A 119 -12.92 -19.09 -11.49
C ALA A 119 -14.22 -19.44 -10.77
N GLU A 120 -14.94 -18.46 -10.20
CA GLU A 120 -16.26 -18.67 -9.61
C GLU A 120 -17.26 -19.18 -10.65
N GLU A 121 -17.26 -18.62 -11.86
CA GLU A 121 -18.14 -19.05 -12.96
C GLU A 121 -17.85 -20.50 -13.39
N LYS A 122 -16.58 -20.88 -13.53
CA LYS A 122 -16.18 -22.26 -13.89
C LYS A 122 -16.40 -23.27 -12.77
N VAL A 123 -16.32 -22.87 -11.50
CA VAL A 123 -16.58 -23.76 -10.35
C VAL A 123 -18.09 -23.99 -10.19
N LEU A 124 -18.90 -22.95 -10.36
CA LEU A 124 -20.36 -23.05 -10.39
C LEU A 124 -20.82 -24.02 -11.49
N GLU A 125 -20.26 -23.91 -12.70
CA GLU A 125 -20.65 -24.75 -13.84
C GLU A 125 -20.14 -26.20 -13.72
N LYS A 126 -18.96 -26.42 -13.13
CA LYS A 126 -18.34 -27.76 -13.03
C LYS A 126 -18.83 -28.59 -11.84
N TRP A 127 -19.29 -27.96 -10.76
CA TRP A 127 -19.58 -28.63 -9.50
C TRP A 127 -21.00 -28.42 -8.96
N MET A 128 -21.84 -27.59 -9.58
CA MET A 128 -23.29 -27.64 -9.33
C MET A 128 -23.97 -28.61 -10.30
N PRO A 129 -24.61 -29.67 -9.79
CA PRO A 129 -25.59 -30.43 -10.54
C PRO A 129 -26.72 -29.53 -11.04
N GLU A 130 -27.26 -29.81 -12.22
CA GLU A 130 -28.35 -29.05 -12.86
C GLU A 130 -29.58 -28.89 -11.94
N ASP A 131 -29.82 -29.86 -11.07
CA ASP A 131 -30.89 -29.84 -10.08
C ASP A 131 -30.75 -28.69 -9.05
N LEU A 132 -29.53 -28.32 -8.66
CA LEU A 132 -29.29 -27.21 -7.72
C LEU A 132 -29.42 -25.85 -8.41
N MET A 133 -29.02 -25.75 -9.68
CA MET A 133 -29.24 -24.57 -10.52
C MET A 133 -30.73 -24.28 -10.71
N ALA A 134 -31.54 -25.32 -10.94
CA ALA A 134 -32.99 -25.19 -11.09
C ALA A 134 -33.68 -24.71 -9.80
N ILE A 135 -33.18 -25.11 -8.63
CA ILE A 135 -33.69 -24.65 -7.32
C ILE A 135 -33.30 -23.19 -7.07
N ALA A 136 -32.06 -22.81 -7.38
CA ALA A 136 -31.58 -21.43 -7.23
C ALA A 136 -32.35 -20.44 -8.13
N GLN A 137 -32.66 -20.82 -9.37
CA GLN A 137 -33.48 -20.00 -10.28
C GLN A 137 -34.95 -19.89 -9.85
N ARG A 138 -35.47 -20.88 -9.11
CA ARG A 138 -36.82 -20.81 -8.52
C ARG A 138 -36.87 -19.85 -7.33
N ASN A 139 -35.82 -19.77 -6.52
CA ASN A 139 -35.78 -18.90 -5.35
C ASN A 139 -35.46 -17.43 -5.68
N SER A 140 -34.81 -17.14 -6.81
CA SER A 140 -34.54 -15.75 -7.24
C SER A 140 -35.72 -15.07 -7.97
N ARG A 141 -36.82 -15.79 -8.19
CA ARG A 141 -38.06 -15.28 -8.81
C ARG A 141 -39.25 -15.20 -7.83
N SER A 142 -39.00 -15.25 -6.52
CA SER A 142 -40.01 -14.97 -5.49
C SER A 142 -39.82 -13.61 -4.84
#